data_AF-A0A0P0P316-F1
#
_entry.id   AF-A0A0P0P316-F1
#
_cell.length_a   1.000
_cell.length_b   1.000
_cell.length_c   1.000
_cell.angle_alpha   90.00
_cell.angle_beta   90.00
_cell.angle_gamma   90.00
#
_symmetry.space_group_name_H-M   'P 1'
#
loop_
_entity.id
_entity.type
_entity.pdbx_description
1 polymer ?
#
loop_
_entity_poly.entity_id
_entity_poly.type
_entity_poly.pdbx_seq_one_letter_code
_entity_poly.pdbx_strand_id
1 'polypeptide(L)'
;MTALSRLTRYIDLPDGLDPQEALCRANDSLESHRSSALKVIDQALAELVEGGNQASLETLARLSDSIGGLAGMFQMDALGQAAKRLCDIVRLFQLRGTSAPALIDLHIAALRLVRSHPDSAQATELLRGLDRIAAREAKGPGAATG
;
A
#
# COMPACT_ATOMS: atom_id res chain seq x y z
N MET A 1 -37.07 -31.19 -4.98
CA MET A 1 -35.77 -31.82 -4.68
C MET A 1 -34.70 -30.75 -4.72
N THR A 2 -34.42 -30.14 -3.57
CA THR A 2 -33.48 -29.02 -3.43
C THR A 2 -32.07 -29.59 -3.35
N ALA A 3 -31.23 -29.27 -4.34
CA ALA A 3 -29.84 -29.69 -4.37
C ALA A 3 -29.07 -28.96 -3.26
N LEU A 4 -28.87 -29.64 -2.12
CA LEU A 4 -27.91 -29.24 -1.11
C LEU A 4 -26.52 -29.19 -1.76
N SER A 5 -26.00 -27.98 -1.90
CA SER A 5 -24.70 -27.69 -2.49
C SER A 5 -23.60 -28.44 -1.74
N ARG A 6 -22.64 -29.01 -2.50
CA ARG A 6 -21.51 -29.81 -2.01
C ARG A 6 -20.73 -29.19 -0.83
N LEU A 7 -20.80 -27.87 -0.66
CA LEU A 7 -20.21 -27.13 0.46
C LEU A 7 -20.87 -27.44 1.81
N THR A 8 -22.18 -27.69 1.84
CA THR A 8 -22.93 -27.96 3.08
C THR A 8 -22.55 -29.31 3.70
N ARG A 9 -22.07 -30.27 2.89
CA ARG A 9 -21.64 -31.59 3.37
C ARG A 9 -20.28 -31.60 4.09
N TYR A 10 -19.49 -30.53 3.95
CA TYR A 10 -18.16 -30.45 4.56
C TYR A 10 -18.12 -29.70 5.89
N ILE A 11 -19.23 -29.02 6.26
CA ILE A 11 -19.32 -28.27 7.51
C ILE A 11 -19.64 -29.18 8.71
N ASP A 12 -20.26 -30.35 8.48
CA ASP A 12 -20.65 -31.32 9.51
C ASP A 12 -19.64 -32.49 9.70
N LEU A 13 -18.40 -32.38 9.21
CA LEU A 13 -17.40 -33.43 9.48
C LEU A 13 -16.94 -33.36 10.95
N PRO A 14 -16.98 -34.47 11.73
CA PRO A 14 -16.55 -34.52 13.13
C PRO A 14 -15.03 -34.37 13.35
N ASP A 15 -14.29 -34.09 12.27
CA ASP A 15 -12.84 -33.85 12.23
C ASP A 15 -12.53 -32.46 11.61
N GLY A 16 -13.56 -31.61 11.45
CA GLY A 16 -13.43 -30.25 10.94
C GLY A 16 -12.81 -29.34 11.99
N LEU A 17 -11.75 -28.62 11.61
CA LEU A 17 -11.19 -27.58 12.46
C LEU A 17 -12.28 -26.54 12.74
N ASP A 18 -12.51 -26.24 14.02
CA ASP A 18 -13.47 -25.21 14.41
C ASP A 18 -13.09 -23.88 13.72
N PRO A 19 -14.03 -23.15 13.09
CA PRO A 19 -13.73 -21.91 12.40
C PRO A 19 -13.07 -20.85 13.28
N GLN A 20 -13.40 -20.76 14.57
CA GLN A 20 -12.73 -19.83 15.49
C GLN A 20 -11.29 -20.27 15.77
N GLU A 21 -11.08 -21.58 15.93
CA GLU A 21 -9.73 -22.13 16.10
C GLU A 21 -8.87 -21.93 14.85
N ALA A 22 -9.45 -22.05 13.65
CA ALA A 22 -8.78 -21.75 12.39
C ALA A 22 -8.37 -20.27 12.30
N LEU A 23 -9.26 -19.36 12.70
CA LEU A 23 -8.99 -17.92 12.74
C LEU A 23 -7.91 -17.58 13.79
N CYS A 24 -7.95 -18.20 14.96
CA CYS A 24 -6.94 -18.00 16.01
C CYS A 24 -5.55 -18.43 15.52
N ARG A 25 -5.44 -19.63 14.94
CA ARG A 25 -4.18 -20.13 14.36
C ARG A 25 -3.67 -19.26 13.22
N ALA A 26 -4.58 -18.75 12.37
CA ALA A 26 -4.21 -17.83 11.30
C ALA A 26 -3.67 -16.50 11.85
N ASN A 27 -4.31 -15.93 12.87
CA ASN A 27 -3.83 -14.71 13.53
C ASN A 27 -2.48 -14.91 14.22
N ASP A 28 -2.29 -16.01 14.95
CA ASP A 28 -1.02 -16.32 15.61
C ASP A 28 0.10 -16.48 14.57
N SER A 29 -0.21 -17.12 13.44
CA SER A 29 0.74 -17.25 12.34
C SER A 29 1.05 -15.87 11.74
N LEU A 30 0.07 -15.01 11.46
CA LEU A 30 0.31 -13.66 10.95
C LEU A 30 1.18 -12.83 11.90
N GLU A 31 0.88 -12.85 13.19
CA GLU A 31 1.62 -12.08 14.19
C GLU A 31 3.05 -12.59 14.38
N SER A 32 3.28 -13.90 14.23
CA SER A 32 4.65 -14.46 14.22
C SER A 32 5.53 -13.90 13.08
N HIS A 33 4.92 -13.48 11.96
CA HIS A 33 5.60 -12.90 10.82
C HIS A 33 5.67 -11.38 10.83
N ARG A 34 4.95 -10.71 11.75
CA ARG A 34 4.86 -9.23 11.82
C ARG A 34 6.23 -8.56 11.83
N SER A 35 7.13 -9.01 12.70
CA SER A 35 8.46 -8.41 12.82
C SER A 35 9.30 -8.54 11.55
N SER A 36 9.21 -9.67 10.85
CA SER A 36 9.90 -9.91 9.58
C SER A 36 9.32 -9.04 8.47
N ALA A 37 8.00 -8.96 8.38
CA ALA A 37 7.33 -8.15 7.38
C ALA A 37 7.60 -6.64 7.56
N LEU A 38 7.66 -6.15 8.80
CA LEU A 38 8.05 -4.76 9.07
C LEU A 38 9.49 -4.47 8.60
N LYS A 39 10.42 -5.42 8.74
CA LYS A 39 11.77 -5.28 8.17
C LYS A 39 11.76 -5.21 6.65
N VAL A 40 10.89 -5.98 5.99
CA VAL A 40 10.73 -5.93 4.52
C VAL A 40 10.18 -4.58 4.08
N ILE A 41 9.20 -4.02 4.81
CA ILE A 41 8.71 -2.65 4.57
C ILE A 41 9.86 -1.64 4.72
N ASP A 42 10.61 -1.72 5.81
CA ASP A 42 11.68 -0.77 6.10
C ASP A 42 12.81 -0.87 5.06
N GLN A 43 13.13 -2.08 4.59
CA GLN A 43 14.09 -2.32 3.51
C GLN A 43 13.60 -1.74 2.18
N ALA A 44 12.36 -2.01 1.79
CA ALA A 44 11.78 -1.47 0.56
C ALA A 44 11.72 0.07 0.58
N LEU A 45 11.45 0.66 1.74
CA LEU A 45 11.46 2.11 1.94
C LEU A 45 12.88 2.67 1.84
N ALA A 46 13.89 1.99 2.39
CA ALA A 46 15.28 2.38 2.26
C ALA A 46 15.72 2.38 0.78
N GLU A 47 15.35 1.35 0.02
CA GLU A 47 15.61 1.25 -1.43
C GLU A 47 14.92 2.37 -2.22
N LEU A 48 13.68 2.74 -1.86
CA LEU A 48 12.99 3.90 -2.46
C LEU A 48 13.75 5.20 -2.18
N VAL A 49 14.23 5.40 -0.94
CA VAL A 49 14.94 6.62 -0.56
C VAL A 49 16.32 6.70 -1.23
N GLU A 50 17.03 5.59 -1.32
CA GLU A 50 18.34 5.52 -1.98
C GLU A 50 18.22 5.71 -3.50
N GLY A 51 17.26 5.04 -4.13
CA GLY A 51 17.01 5.17 -5.56
C GLY A 51 16.39 6.51 -5.94
N GLY A 52 15.58 7.09 -5.07
CA GLY A 52 14.88 8.36 -5.29
C GLY A 52 14.22 8.44 -6.67
N ASN A 53 14.32 9.60 -7.30
CA ASN A 53 13.89 9.81 -8.68
C ASN A 53 14.79 9.18 -9.78
N GLN A 54 15.93 8.58 -9.42
CA GLN A 54 16.85 7.94 -10.36
C GLN A 54 16.47 6.46 -10.61
N ALA A 55 15.68 5.86 -9.71
CA ALA A 55 15.14 4.53 -9.91
C ALA A 55 14.17 4.49 -11.11
N SER A 56 14.15 3.35 -11.81
CA SER A 56 13.19 3.15 -12.89
C SER A 56 11.76 3.17 -12.34
N LEU A 57 10.81 3.65 -13.16
CA LEU A 57 9.38 3.64 -12.80
C LEU A 57 8.88 2.23 -12.46
N GLU A 58 9.42 1.19 -13.10
CA GLU A 58 9.10 -0.20 -12.76
C GLU A 58 9.56 -0.58 -11.34
N THR A 59 10.79 -0.21 -10.96
CA THR A 59 11.30 -0.43 -9.60
C THR A 59 10.49 0.32 -8.56
N LEU A 60 10.16 1.59 -8.83
CA LEU A 60 9.33 2.40 -7.94
C LEU A 60 7.94 1.78 -7.75
N ALA A 61 7.31 1.29 -8.82
CA ALA A 61 6.01 0.62 -8.75
C ALA A 61 6.10 -0.66 -7.90
N ARG A 62 7.08 -1.52 -8.17
CA ARG A 62 7.29 -2.79 -7.44
C ARG A 62 7.50 -2.56 -5.94
N LEU A 63 8.36 -1.60 -5.58
CA LEU A 63 8.64 -1.30 -4.17
C LEU A 63 7.42 -0.72 -3.45
N SER A 64 6.68 0.18 -4.12
CA SER A 64 5.44 0.75 -3.58
C SER A 64 4.36 -0.31 -3.38
N ASP A 65 4.20 -1.22 -4.33
CA ASP A 65 3.22 -2.30 -4.25
C ASP A 65 3.54 -3.28 -3.12
N SER A 66 4.83 -3.63 -2.95
CA SER A 66 5.31 -4.44 -1.82
C SER A 66 4.97 -3.81 -0.47
N ILE A 67 5.26 -2.50 -0.32
CA ILE A 67 4.94 -1.75 0.91
C ILE A 67 3.42 -1.71 1.13
N GLY A 68 2.64 -1.42 0.09
CA GLY A 68 1.18 -1.35 0.17
C GLY A 68 0.53 -2.68 0.56
N GLY A 69 0.99 -3.79 -0.03
CA GLY A 69 0.52 -5.13 0.28
C GLY A 69 0.78 -5.54 1.72
N LEU A 70 2.02 -5.32 2.20
CA LEU A 70 2.37 -5.61 3.60
C LEU A 70 1.67 -4.67 4.58
N ALA A 71 1.56 -3.39 4.27
CA ALA A 71 0.83 -2.43 5.09
C ALA A 71 -0.66 -2.83 5.22
N GLY A 72 -1.29 -3.27 4.13
CA GLY A 72 -2.67 -3.76 4.15
C GLY A 72 -2.84 -5.00 5.02
N MET A 73 -1.88 -5.94 4.97
CA MET A 73 -1.90 -7.16 5.79
C MET A 73 -1.89 -6.87 7.30
N PHE A 74 -1.22 -5.79 7.73
CA PHE A 74 -1.13 -5.39 9.14
C PHE A 74 -1.99 -4.18 9.52
N GLN A 75 -2.99 -3.82 8.70
CA GLN A 75 -3.93 -2.71 8.95
C GLN A 75 -3.21 -1.34 9.18
N MET A 76 -2.08 -1.13 8.50
CA MET A 76 -1.34 0.12 8.54
C MET A 76 -1.90 1.11 7.50
N ASP A 77 -3.14 1.55 7.69
CA ASP A 77 -3.93 2.24 6.67
C ASP A 77 -3.25 3.48 6.07
N ALA A 78 -2.65 4.33 6.92
CA ALA A 78 -1.97 5.53 6.45
C ALA A 78 -0.78 5.19 5.54
N LEU A 79 -0.01 4.15 5.89
CA LEU A 79 1.12 3.69 5.11
C LEU A 79 0.67 3.06 3.79
N GLY A 80 -0.38 2.24 3.84
CA GLY A 80 -0.99 1.64 2.64
C GLY A 80 -1.50 2.69 1.67
N GLN A 81 -2.16 3.75 2.18
CA GLN A 81 -2.61 4.87 1.37
C GLN A 81 -1.45 5.66 0.75
N ALA A 82 -0.39 5.92 1.51
CA ALA A 82 0.81 6.59 1.00
C ALA A 82 1.47 5.78 -0.13
N ALA A 83 1.61 4.47 0.05
CA ALA A 83 2.21 3.56 -0.93
C ALA A 83 1.36 3.48 -2.22
N LYS A 84 0.04 3.37 -2.07
CA LYS A 84 -0.90 3.38 -3.20
C LYS A 84 -0.77 4.65 -4.04
N ARG A 85 -0.66 5.83 -3.40
CA ARG A 85 -0.48 7.11 -4.12
C ARG A 85 0.80 7.14 -4.94
N LEU A 86 1.90 6.61 -4.40
CA LEU A 86 3.16 6.50 -5.16
C LEU A 86 2.98 5.54 -6.35
N CYS A 87 2.28 4.42 -6.18
CA CYS A 87 1.96 3.52 -7.28
C CYS A 87 1.10 4.20 -8.36
N ASP A 88 0.06 4.95 -7.96
CA ASP A 88 -0.84 5.67 -8.87
C ASP A 88 -0.10 6.73 -9.70
N ILE A 89 0.79 7.51 -9.06
CA ILE A 89 1.56 8.54 -9.78
C ILE A 89 2.60 7.93 -10.72
N VAL A 90 3.27 6.85 -10.30
CA VAL A 90 4.22 6.12 -11.15
C VAL A 90 3.50 5.52 -12.35
N ARG A 91 2.32 4.94 -12.16
CA ARG A 91 1.48 4.43 -13.25
C ARG A 91 1.06 5.55 -14.21
N LEU A 92 0.69 6.73 -13.68
CA LEU A 92 0.37 7.88 -14.51
C LEU A 92 1.55 8.29 -15.39
N PHE A 93 2.76 8.30 -14.83
CA PHE A 93 3.99 8.61 -15.57
C PHE A 93 4.35 7.57 -16.62
N GLN A 94 4.17 6.29 -16.32
CA GLN A 94 4.32 5.21 -17.31
C GLN A 94 3.35 5.39 -18.48
N LEU A 95 2.08 5.71 -18.21
CA LEU A 95 1.06 5.91 -19.24
C LEU A 95 1.33 7.15 -20.10
N ARG A 96 1.87 8.23 -19.52
CA ARG A 96 2.18 9.48 -20.24
C ARG A 96 3.53 9.46 -20.96
N GLY A 97 4.40 8.50 -20.65
CA GLY A 97 5.78 8.48 -21.14
C GLY A 97 6.62 9.64 -20.62
N THR A 98 6.22 10.27 -19.51
CA THR A 98 6.88 11.42 -18.89
C THR A 98 7.09 11.18 -17.41
N SER A 99 8.16 11.71 -16.82
CA SER A 99 8.40 11.66 -15.37
C SER A 99 8.52 13.08 -14.81
N ALA A 100 8.01 13.30 -13.59
CA ALA A 100 8.31 14.48 -12.80
C ALA A 100 9.10 14.09 -11.55
N PRO A 101 10.45 14.11 -11.61
CA PRO A 101 11.35 13.67 -10.53
C PRO A 101 11.02 14.24 -9.15
N ALA A 102 10.75 15.55 -9.09
CA ALA A 102 10.41 16.23 -7.83
C ALA A 102 9.11 15.70 -7.19
N LEU A 103 8.15 15.24 -8.01
CA LEU A 103 6.91 14.68 -7.49
C LEU A 103 7.13 13.27 -6.94
N ILE A 104 7.98 12.46 -7.59
CA ILE A 104 8.41 11.15 -7.08
C ILE A 104 9.07 11.32 -5.72
N ASP A 105 10.05 12.23 -5.60
CA ASP A 105 10.76 12.48 -4.34
C ASP A 105 9.81 12.94 -3.23
N LEU A 106 8.82 13.78 -3.57
CA LEU A 106 7.79 14.22 -2.62
C LEU A 106 6.98 13.03 -2.07
N HIS A 107 6.55 12.12 -2.95
CA HIS A 107 5.78 10.94 -2.53
C HIS A 107 6.64 9.97 -1.70
N ILE A 108 7.92 9.78 -2.03
CA ILE A 108 8.85 8.97 -1.24
C ILE A 108 9.08 9.60 0.14
N ALA A 109 9.28 10.91 0.21
CA ALA A 109 9.44 11.63 1.47
C ALA A 109 8.19 11.52 2.36
N ALA A 110 7.00 11.61 1.76
CA ALA A 110 5.74 11.43 2.47
C ALA A 110 5.57 10.01 3.01
N LEU A 111 5.90 8.98 2.21
CA LEU A 111 5.89 7.58 2.63
C LEU A 111 6.78 7.37 3.86
N ARG A 112 7.99 7.96 3.84
CA ARG A 112 8.93 7.91 4.97
C ARG A 112 8.39 8.61 6.21
N LEU A 113 7.76 9.76 6.04
CA LEU A 113 7.19 10.52 7.17
C LEU A 113 6.05 9.76 7.82
N VAL A 114 5.13 9.20 7.02
CA VAL A 114 4.01 8.37 7.50
C VAL A 114 4.53 7.14 8.24
N ARG A 115 5.56 6.46 7.71
CA ARG A 115 6.16 5.30 8.40
C ARG A 115 6.76 5.67 9.76
N SER A 116 7.32 6.87 9.88
CA SER A 116 7.95 7.37 11.11
C SER A 116 6.92 7.88 12.12
N HIS A 117 5.77 8.38 11.66
CA HIS A 117 4.74 9.01 12.49
C HIS A 117 3.32 8.61 12.02
N PRO A 118 2.94 7.33 12.12
CA PRO A 118 1.73 6.79 11.50
C PRO A 118 0.43 7.45 11.99
N ASP A 119 0.38 7.88 13.26
CA ASP A 119 -0.82 8.45 13.90
C ASP A 119 -0.76 9.97 14.10
N SER A 120 0.19 10.64 13.44
CA SER A 120 0.30 12.10 13.58
C SER A 120 -0.78 12.80 12.75
N ALA A 121 -1.40 13.85 13.31
CA ALA A 121 -2.29 14.74 12.56
C ALA A 121 -1.59 15.33 11.31
N GLN A 122 -0.26 15.45 11.36
CA GLN A 122 0.60 15.90 10.27
C GLN A 122 0.63 14.89 9.12
N ALA A 123 0.69 13.58 9.40
CA ALA A 123 0.59 12.54 8.37
C ALA A 123 -0.75 12.58 7.63
N THR A 124 -1.85 12.76 8.35
CA THR A 124 -3.18 12.89 7.73
C THR A 124 -3.28 14.13 6.84
N GLU A 125 -2.81 15.29 7.30
CA GLU A 125 -2.85 16.52 6.50
C GLU A 125 -1.94 16.44 5.26
N LEU A 126 -0.77 15.80 5.40
CA LEU A 126 0.13 15.53 4.28
C LEU A 126 -0.56 14.68 3.20
N LEU A 127 -1.24 13.59 3.59
CA LEU A 127 -1.98 12.74 2.66
C LEU A 127 -3.05 13.53 1.92
N ARG A 128 -3.81 14.40 2.60
CA ARG A 128 -4.76 15.32 1.93
C ARG A 128 -4.08 16.32 1.00
N GLY A 129 -2.88 16.77 1.34
CA GLY A 129 -2.06 17.61 0.46
C GLY A 129 -1.69 16.88 -0.83
N LEU A 130 -1.24 15.63 -0.72
CA LEU A 130 -0.92 14.79 -1.87
C LEU A 130 -2.14 14.50 -2.75
N ASP A 131 -3.34 14.33 -2.18
CA ASP A 131 -4.59 14.18 -2.97
C ASP A 131 -4.81 15.37 -3.88
N ARG A 132 -4.64 16.58 -3.35
CA ARG A 132 -4.83 17.82 -4.11
C ARG A 132 -3.86 17.91 -5.28
N ILE A 133 -2.60 17.51 -5.05
CA ILE A 133 -1.56 17.50 -6.08
C ILE A 133 -1.88 16.42 -7.14
N ALA A 134 -2.19 15.20 -6.73
CA ALA A 134 -2.53 14.11 -7.65
C ALA A 134 -3.77 14.45 -8.50
N ALA A 135 -4.81 15.04 -7.90
CA ALA A 135 -6.01 15.49 -8.60
C ALA A 135 -5.71 16.59 -9.63
N ARG A 136 -4.76 17.49 -9.33
CA ARG A 136 -4.29 18.52 -10.27
C ARG A 136 -3.55 17.88 -11.44
N GLU A 137 -2.65 16.93 -11.19
CA GLU A 137 -1.90 16.24 -12.23
C GLU A 137 -2.80 15.38 -13.13
N ALA A 138 -3.83 14.74 -12.57
CA ALA A 138 -4.82 13.97 -13.31
C ALA A 138 -5.62 14.84 -14.31
N LYS A 139 -5.94 16.08 -13.94
CA LYS A 139 -6.67 17.04 -14.81
C LYS A 139 -5.81 17.63 -15.94
N GLY A 140 -4.49 17.46 -15.90
CA GLY A 140 -3.56 18.01 -16.88
C GLY A 140 -3.41 19.55 -16.76
N PRO A 141 -2.39 20.14 -17.41
CA PRO A 141 -2.20 21.58 -17.43
C PRO A 141 -3.28 22.26 -18.28
N GLY A 142 -4.44 22.54 -17.69
CA GLY A 142 -5.58 23.08 -18.42
C GLY A 142 -6.79 23.46 -17.56
N ALA A 143 -6.57 24.06 -16.38
CA ALA A 143 -7.66 24.67 -15.60
C ALA A 143 -7.12 25.67 -14.56
N ALA A 144 -6.37 26.68 -15.01
CA ALA A 144 -6.03 27.86 -14.20
C ALA A 144 -5.85 29.09 -15.11
N THR A 145 -6.94 29.45 -15.79
CA THR A 145 -7.21 30.81 -16.23
C THR A 145 -8.66 31.09 -15.86
N GLY A 146 -8.84 31.88 -14.82
CA GLY A 146 -10.11 32.30 -14.24
C GLY A 146 -9.83 33.17 -13.05
#